data_AF-A0A8T6NE26-F1
#
_entry.id   AF-A0A8T6NE26-F1
#
_cell.length_a   1.000
_cell.length_b   1.000
_cell.length_c   1.000
_cell.angle_alpha   90.00
_cell.angle_beta   90.00
_cell.angle_gamma   90.00
#
_symmetry.space_group_name_H-M   'P 1'
#
loop_
_entity.id
_entity.type
_entity.pdbx_description
1 polymer ?
#
loop_
_entity_poly.entity_id
_entity_poly.type
_entity_poly.pdbx_seq_one_letter_code
_entity_poly.pdbx_strand_id
1 'polypeptide(L)' 'MSQREIAISKSSVPRKAIIALAAIFAFGLFVVGFDQGHLFAPVFGEKAFDQMYIHELTHDLRHAAGFPCH' A
#
# COMPACT_ATOMS: atom_id res chain seq x y z
N MET A 1 54.84 -4.00 -6.82
CA MET A 1 53.61 -3.59 -6.09
C MET A 1 52.42 -3.96 -6.96
N SER A 2 51.55 -4.86 -6.51
CA SER A 2 50.34 -5.25 -7.25
C SER A 2 49.24 -4.22 -6.96
N GLN A 3 48.83 -3.46 -7.98
CA GLN A 3 47.69 -2.54 -7.85
C GLN A 3 46.41 -3.37 -7.83
N ARG A 4 45.67 -3.31 -6.72
CA ARG A 4 44.30 -3.81 -6.63
C ARG A 4 43.36 -2.66 -6.96
N GLU A 5 42.72 -2.74 -8.11
CA GLU A 5 41.68 -1.80 -8.50
C GLU A 5 40.38 -2.15 -7.75
N ILE A 6 39.91 -1.24 -6.90
CA ILE A 6 38.64 -1.40 -6.18
C ILE A 6 37.53 -0.91 -7.11
N ALA A 7 36.81 -1.83 -7.73
CA ALA A 7 35.63 -1.50 -8.52
C ALA A 7 34.52 -0.95 -7.60
N ILE A 8 34.35 0.37 -7.57
CA ILE A 8 33.21 1.01 -6.88
C ILE A 8 31.97 0.77 -7.74
N SER A 9 31.12 -0.15 -7.33
CA SER A 9 29.82 -0.39 -7.96
C SER A 9 28.94 0.86 -7.81
N LYS A 10 28.61 1.53 -8.92
CA LYS A 10 27.64 2.62 -8.92
C LYS A 10 26.24 2.04 -8.79
N SER A 11 25.64 2.18 -7.62
CA SER A 11 24.23 1.90 -7.39
C SER A 11 23.36 2.83 -8.24
N SER A 12 22.64 2.28 -9.22
CA SER A 12 21.64 3.02 -10.00
C SER A 12 20.30 3.04 -9.29
N VAL A 13 19.57 4.15 -9.36
CA VAL A 13 18.20 4.24 -8.81
C VAL A 13 17.30 3.17 -9.44
N PRO A 14 16.66 2.28 -8.65
CA PRO A 14 15.90 1.16 -9.17
C PRO A 14 14.51 1.62 -9.65
N ARG A 15 14.43 2.22 -10.85
CA ARG A 15 13.20 2.80 -11.41
C ARG A 15 12.02 1.82 -11.44
N LYS A 16 12.26 0.54 -11.76
CA LYS A 16 11.22 -0.50 -11.76
C LYS A 16 10.60 -0.70 -10.38
N ALA A 17 11.43 -0.69 -9.33
CA ALA A 17 10.95 -0.81 -7.96
C ALA A 17 10.11 0.40 -7.56
N ILE A 18 10.53 1.61 -7.94
CA ILE A 18 9.76 2.84 -7.68
C ILE A 18 8.39 2.79 -8.36
N ILE A 19 8.33 2.37 -9.63
CA ILE A 19 7.06 2.25 -10.36
C ILE A 19 6.15 1.22 -9.67
N ALA A 20 6.69 0.07 -9.27
CA ALA A 20 5.92 -0.95 -8.56
C ALA A 20 5.38 -0.42 -7.22
N LEU A 21 6.22 0.27 -6.43
CA LEU A 21 5.81 0.86 -5.16
C LEU A 21 4.76 1.96 -5.34
N ALA A 22 4.90 2.79 -6.38
CA ALA A 22 3.91 3.82 -6.70
C ALA A 22 2.56 3.21 -7.09
N ALA A 23 2.56 2.13 -7.88
CA ALA A 23 1.34 1.42 -8.25
C ALA A 23 0.66 0.78 -7.02
N ILE A 24 1.43 0.14 -6.14
CA ILE A 24 0.92 -0.43 -4.88
C ILE A 24 0.32 0.67 -4.00
N PHE A 25 1.00 1.80 -3.87
CA PHE A 25 0.52 2.93 -3.08
C PHE A 25 -0.77 3.52 -3.65
N ALA A 26 -0.83 3.77 -4.97
CA ALA A 26 -2.02 4.28 -5.63
C ALA A 26 -3.21 3.31 -5.51
N PHE A 27 -2.96 2.01 -5.67
CA PHE A 27 -3.98 0.98 -5.47
C PHE A 27 -4.45 0.95 -4.01
N GLY A 28 -3.53 1.02 -3.04
CA GLY A 28 -3.90 1.09 -1.62
C GLY A 28 -4.79 2.29 -1.29
N LEU A 29 -4.47 3.48 -1.83
CA LEU A 29 -5.33 4.67 -1.69
C LEU A 29 -6.70 4.48 -2.33
N PHE A 30 -6.76 3.87 -3.52
CA PHE A 30 -8.03 3.54 -4.16
C PHE A 30 -8.87 2.62 -3.28
N VAL A 31 -8.25 1.57 -2.74
CA VAL A 31 -8.93 0.56 -1.93
C VAL A 31 -9.51 1.14 -0.64
N VAL A 32 -8.76 2.00 0.06
CA VAL A 32 -9.23 2.65 1.29
C VAL A 32 -10.26 3.76 1.02
N GLY A 33 -10.06 4.53 -0.05
CA GLY A 33 -10.85 5.74 -0.32
C GLY A 33 -12.07 5.54 -1.22
N PHE A 34 -12.08 4.50 -2.06
CA PHE A 34 -13.04 4.40 -3.18
C PHE A 34 -13.67 3.02 -3.40
N ASP A 35 -13.10 1.91 -2.90
CA ASP A 35 -13.59 0.55 -3.21
C ASP A 35 -15.04 0.28 -2.75
N GLN A 36 -15.57 0.98 -1.74
CA GLN A 36 -16.94 0.83 -1.23
C GLN A 36 -17.38 -0.64 -0.98
N GLY A 37 -16.44 -1.57 -0.76
CA GLY A 37 -16.72 -3.00 -0.55
C GLY A 37 -16.69 -3.89 -1.80
N HIS A 38 -16.43 -3.35 -3.00
CA HIS A 38 -16.44 -4.13 -4.24
C HIS A 38 -15.39 -5.26 -4.26
N LEU A 39 -14.21 -5.06 -3.68
CA LEU A 39 -13.19 -6.11 -3.61
C LEU A 39 -13.64 -7.33 -2.80
N PHE A 40 -14.45 -7.11 -1.77
CA PHE A 40 -14.88 -8.17 -0.85
C PHE A 40 -16.27 -8.72 -1.17
N ALA A 41 -17.05 -8.03 -2.02
CA ALA A 41 -18.36 -8.45 -2.48
C ALA A 41 -18.40 -9.89 -3.07
N PRO A 42 -17.40 -10.38 -3.83
CA PRO A 42 -17.41 -11.76 -4.34
C PRO A 42 -17.45 -12.84 -3.26
N VAL A 43 -16.99 -12.52 -2.04
CA VAL A 43 -16.91 -13.46 -0.91
C VAL A 43 -18.01 -13.19 0.11
N PHE A 44 -18.27 -11.92 0.43
CA PHE A 44 -19.17 -11.50 1.50
C PHE A 44 -20.55 -11.04 1.01
N GLY A 45 -20.77 -10.95 -0.30
CA GLY A 45 -22.02 -10.52 -0.90
C GLY A 45 -22.36 -9.06 -0.55
N GLU A 46 -23.66 -8.77 -0.41
CA GLU A 46 -24.15 -7.42 -0.13
C GLU A 46 -23.58 -6.81 1.16
N LYS A 47 -23.25 -7.64 2.15
CA LYS A 47 -22.66 -7.19 3.42
C LYS A 47 -21.33 -6.45 3.23
N ALA A 48 -20.60 -6.73 2.14
CA ALA A 48 -19.35 -6.04 1.86
C ALA A 48 -19.54 -4.52 1.66
N PHE A 49 -20.67 -4.12 1.08
CA PHE A 49 -20.99 -2.71 0.81
C PHE A 49 -21.45 -2.00 2.08
N ASP A 50 -22.26 -2.66 2.92
CA ASP A 50 -22.76 -2.08 4.16
C ASP A 50 -21.68 -1.96 5.24
N GLN A 51 -20.85 -2.99 5.38
CA GLN A 51 -19.88 -3.07 6.46
C GLN A 51 -18.54 -2.41 6.12
N MET A 52 -18.29 -2.13 4.83
CA MET A 52 -17.07 -1.50 4.33
C MET A 52 -15.80 -1.97 5.05
N TYR A 53 -15.59 -3.29 5.13
CA TYR A 53 -14.64 -3.91 6.05
C TYR A 53 -13.21 -3.32 6.02
N ILE A 54 -12.72 -2.95 4.84
CA ILE A 54 -11.39 -2.36 4.67
C ILE A 54 -11.36 -0.91 5.19
N HIS A 55 -12.43 -0.13 5.00
CA HIS A 55 -12.57 1.23 5.52
C HIS A 55 -12.51 1.22 7.04
N GLU A 56 -13.34 0.38 7.68
CA GLU A 56 -13.40 0.26 9.13
C GLU A 56 -12.09 -0.28 9.73
N LEU A 57 -11.46 -1.27 9.09
CA LEU A 57 -10.14 -1.74 9.51
C LEU A 57 -9.09 -0.62 9.44
N THR A 58 -9.10 0.18 8.38
CA THR A 58 -8.15 1.29 8.24
C THR A 58 -8.42 2.40 9.26
N HIS A 59 -9.70 2.64 9.56
CA HIS A 59 -10.15 3.53 10.60
C HIS A 59 -9.68 3.07 12.00
N ASP A 60 -9.81 1.77 12.32
CA ASP A 60 -9.30 1.18 13.56
C ASP A 60 -7.76 1.27 13.67
N LEU A 61 -7.03 1.00 12.59
CA LEU A 61 -5.57 1.13 12.56
C LEU A 61 -5.13 2.59 12.78
N ARG A 62 -5.88 3.55 12.25
CA ARG A 62 -5.65 4.98 12.49
C ARG A 62 -5.83 5.33 13.97
N HIS A 63 -6.87 4.78 14.62
CA HIS A 63 -7.05 4.91 16.07
C HIS A 63 -5.92 4.26 16.86
N ALA A 64 -5.50 3.05 16.49
CA ALA A 64 -4.38 2.35 17.12
C ALA A 64 -3.05 3.13 16.99
N ALA A 65 -2.88 3.86 15.89
CA ALA A 65 -1.74 4.76 15.67
C ALA A 65 -1.88 6.13 16.39
N GLY A 66 -2.95 6.35 17.15
CA GLY A 66 -3.16 7.55 17.95
C GLY A 66 -3.61 8.78 17.16
N PHE A 67 -4.03 8.61 15.90
CA PHE A 67 -4.56 9.72 15.11
C PHE A 67 -6.03 9.97 15.47
N PRO A 68 -6.43 11.23 15.70
CA PRO A 68 -7.82 11.55 16.00
C PRO A 68 -8.74 11.28 14.80
N CYS A 69 -9.99 10.97 15.12
CA CYS A 69 -11.13 10.83 14.21
C CYS A 69 -12.30 11.71 14.71
N HIS A 70 -13.26 11.97 13.82
CA HIS A 70 -14.52 12.65 14.13
C HIS A 70 -15.54 11.71 14.76
#